data_AF-A0A933LKU8-F1
#
_entry.id   AF-A0A933LKU8-F1
#
_cell.length_a   1.000
_cell.length_b   1.000
_cell.length_c   1.000
_cell.angle_alpha   90.00
_cell.angle_beta   90.00
_cell.angle_gamma   90.00
#
_symmetry.space_group_name_H-M   'P 1'
#
loop_
_entity.id
_entity.type
_entity.pdbx_description
1 polymer ?
#
loop_
_entity_poly.entity_id
_entity_poly.type
_entity_poly.pdbx_seq_one_letter_code
_entity_poly.pdbx_strand_id
1 'polypeptide(L)'
;MRFFGRWGRRLILAGGVALVSGTTAIAYVSHREQDNRFCIACHAPDGKRLHGELFDRYQAKPPVDLSAVHQTQKAIKCIDCHGGVGIVRRSRVLAVATWDTVKYVAGRFKEPERMISPLPDRDCAHCHADYNVGLLPDGGQAGGRDFHKHPDHRTLPVTCVQCHTSHVAGDPRIRFLSNTVVLPLCQRCHKEMGKETQYSG
;
A
#
# COMPACT_ATOMS: atom_id res chain seq x y z
N MET A 1 52.16 -16.35 19.62
CA MET A 1 51.05 -15.98 18.70
C MET A 1 49.81 -16.90 18.83
N ARG A 2 49.22 -17.09 20.03
CA ARG A 2 48.02 -17.94 20.24
C ARG A 2 46.76 -17.17 20.69
N PHE A 3 46.86 -15.86 20.93
CA PHE A 3 45.76 -15.05 21.45
C PHE A 3 44.68 -14.68 20.40
N PHE A 4 45.02 -14.68 19.11
CA PHE A 4 44.07 -14.35 18.03
C PHE A 4 43.03 -15.46 17.75
N GLY A 5 43.30 -16.73 18.10
CA GLY A 5 42.44 -17.86 17.72
C GLY A 5 41.12 -17.96 18.51
N ARG A 6 41.11 -17.57 19.79
CA ARG A 6 39.89 -17.67 20.64
C ARG A 6 38.90 -16.53 20.38
N TRP A 7 39.38 -15.31 20.13
CA TRP A 7 38.52 -14.16 19.83
C TRP A 7 37.92 -14.25 18.42
N GLY A 8 38.69 -14.69 17.42
CA GLY A 8 38.17 -14.92 16.07
C GLY A 8 37.03 -15.94 16.04
N ARG A 9 37.17 -17.08 16.73
CA ARG A 9 36.09 -18.08 16.85
C ARG A 9 34.83 -17.54 17.51
N ARG A 10 34.97 -16.72 18.56
CA ARG A 10 33.81 -16.11 19.26
C ARG A 10 33.07 -15.12 18.36
N LEU A 11 33.79 -14.30 17.59
CA LEU A 11 33.19 -13.35 16.66
C LEU A 11 32.47 -14.06 15.50
N ILE A 12 33.06 -15.12 14.96
CA ILE A 12 32.43 -15.93 13.90
C ILE A 12 31.14 -16.58 14.42
N LEU A 13 31.18 -17.19 15.62
CA LEU A 13 30.01 -17.81 16.23
C LEU A 13 28.92 -16.78 16.53
N ALA A 14 29.27 -15.63 17.10
CA ALA A 14 28.32 -14.56 17.39
C ALA A 14 27.68 -14.01 16.10
N GLY A 15 28.48 -13.79 15.05
CA GLY A 15 27.99 -13.37 13.73
C GLY A 15 27.06 -14.41 13.10
N GLY A 16 27.41 -15.70 13.19
CA GLY A 16 26.57 -16.79 12.70
C GLY A 16 25.23 -16.88 13.44
N VAL A 17 25.24 -16.78 14.77
CA VAL A 17 24.01 -16.78 15.58
C VAL A 17 23.13 -15.58 15.25
N ALA A 18 23.70 -14.38 15.14
CA ALA A 18 22.95 -13.18 14.77
C ALA A 18 22.33 -13.26 13.37
N LEU A 19 23.05 -13.85 12.41
CA LEU A 19 22.53 -14.06 11.05
C LEU A 19 21.33 -15.02 11.07
N VAL A 20 21.48 -16.17 11.73
CA VAL A 20 20.42 -17.20 11.79
C VAL A 20 19.19 -16.71 12.56
N SER A 21 19.38 -16.00 13.67
CA SER A 21 18.26 -15.44 14.43
C SER A 21 17.53 -14.34 13.65
N GLY A 22 18.28 -13.46 12.98
CA GLY A 22 17.71 -12.41 12.13
C GLY A 22 16.90 -12.96 10.96
N THR A 23 17.43 -13.95 10.24
CA THR A 23 16.71 -14.58 9.11
C THR A 23 15.46 -15.31 9.57
N THR A 24 15.54 -16.04 10.69
CA THR A 24 14.39 -16.74 11.28
C THR A 24 13.30 -15.75 11.70
N ALA A 25 13.67 -14.63 12.32
CA ALA A 25 12.72 -13.58 12.70
C ALA A 25 12.02 -12.97 11.49
N ILE A 26 12.76 -12.64 10.43
CA ILE A 26 12.19 -12.09 9.18
C ILE A 26 11.24 -13.10 8.53
N ALA A 27 11.62 -14.38 8.47
CA ALA A 27 10.77 -15.44 7.93
C ALA A 27 9.47 -15.61 8.74
N TYR A 28 9.59 -15.63 10.07
CA TYR A 28 8.45 -15.70 10.97
C TYR A 28 7.50 -14.51 10.80
N VAL A 29 8.02 -13.28 10.83
CA VAL A 29 7.20 -12.07 10.64
C VAL A 29 6.54 -12.08 9.26
N SER A 30 7.27 -12.43 8.21
CA SER A 30 6.73 -12.51 6.85
C SER A 30 5.59 -13.53 6.74
N HIS A 31 5.67 -14.64 7.49
CA HIS A 31 4.58 -15.61 7.58
C HIS A 31 3.38 -15.04 8.35
N ARG A 32 3.61 -14.34 9.47
CA ARG A 32 2.52 -13.73 10.27
C ARG A 32 1.80 -12.60 9.53
N GLU A 33 2.50 -11.84 8.70
CA GLU A 33 1.92 -10.78 7.85
C GLU A 33 0.88 -11.30 6.84
N GLN A 34 0.85 -12.62 6.58
CA GLN A 34 -0.19 -13.25 5.74
C GLN A 34 -1.56 -13.35 6.41
N ASP A 35 -1.65 -12.99 7.70
CA ASP A 35 -2.88 -12.91 8.48
C ASP A 35 -3.11 -11.44 8.86
N ASN A 36 -4.18 -10.83 8.35
CA ASN A 36 -4.48 -9.42 8.60
C ASN A 36 -4.60 -9.08 10.10
N ARG A 37 -4.92 -10.07 10.95
CA ARG A 37 -4.96 -9.88 12.41
C ARG A 37 -3.61 -9.54 13.00
N PHE A 38 -2.51 -9.94 12.35
CA PHE A 38 -1.16 -9.54 12.76
C PHE A 38 -0.96 -8.03 12.62
N CYS A 39 -1.47 -7.42 11.54
CA CYS A 39 -1.33 -5.99 11.27
C CYS A 39 -2.03 -5.10 12.31
N ILE A 40 -3.04 -5.65 13.00
CA ILE A 40 -3.81 -4.96 14.04
C ILE A 40 -3.56 -5.50 15.45
N ALA A 41 -2.49 -6.27 15.67
CA ALA A 41 -2.23 -6.90 16.97
C ALA A 41 -1.65 -5.92 18.01
N CYS A 42 -1.02 -4.83 17.55
CA CYS A 42 -0.35 -3.85 18.40
C CYS A 42 -1.31 -2.77 18.92
N HIS A 43 -0.98 -2.16 20.07
CA HIS A 43 -1.78 -1.12 20.70
C HIS A 43 -0.93 0.11 21.03
N ALA A 44 -1.46 1.32 20.78
CA ALA A 44 -0.84 2.56 21.21
C ALA A 44 -0.81 2.70 22.75
N PRO A 45 0.01 3.61 23.31
CA PRO A 45 0.08 3.82 24.76
C PRO A 45 -1.25 4.20 25.43
N ASP A 46 -2.20 4.76 24.69
CA ASP A 46 -3.55 5.09 25.14
C ASP A 46 -4.51 3.88 25.08
N GLY A 47 -4.00 2.68 24.78
CA GLY A 47 -4.75 1.43 24.69
C GLY A 47 -5.48 1.21 23.37
N LYS A 48 -5.42 2.14 22.42
CA LYS A 48 -6.09 1.98 21.12
C LYS A 48 -5.36 0.98 20.23
N ARG A 49 -6.12 0.13 19.54
CA ARG A 49 -5.58 -0.80 18.53
C ARG A 49 -5.03 -0.01 17.34
N LEU A 50 -3.77 -0.24 17.00
CA LEU A 50 -3.17 0.36 15.81
C LEU A 50 -3.91 -0.12 14.55
N HIS A 51 -4.14 0.79 13.61
CA HIS A 51 -4.91 0.53 12.39
C HIS A 51 -6.35 0.05 12.62
N GLY A 52 -6.90 0.17 13.83
CA GLY A 52 -8.20 -0.40 14.18
C GLY A 52 -9.34 0.08 13.27
N GLU A 53 -9.50 1.39 13.13
CA GLU A 53 -10.54 2.00 12.29
C GLU A 53 -10.35 1.71 10.79
N LEU A 54 -9.09 1.61 10.33
CA LEU A 54 -8.78 1.24 8.94
C LEU A 54 -9.21 -0.21 8.67
N PHE A 55 -8.92 -1.11 9.61
CA PHE A 55 -9.28 -2.51 9.50
C PHE A 55 -10.78 -2.76 9.58
N ASP A 56 -11.49 -2.01 10.42
CA ASP A 56 -12.95 -2.10 10.53
C ASP A 56 -13.62 -1.65 9.23
N ARG A 57 -13.13 -0.58 8.58
CA ARG A 57 -13.57 -0.18 7.24
C ARG A 57 -13.24 -1.23 6.18
N TYR A 58 -12.01 -1.74 6.17
CA TYR A 58 -11.56 -2.77 5.24
C TYR A 58 -12.39 -4.06 5.33
N GLN A 59 -12.92 -4.42 6.51
CA GLN A 59 -13.78 -5.60 6.69
C GLN A 59 -15.28 -5.33 6.49
N ALA A 60 -15.69 -4.08 6.25
CA ALA A 60 -17.09 -3.71 6.23
C ALA A 60 -17.88 -4.49 5.16
N LYS A 61 -19.07 -4.94 5.55
CA LYS A 61 -20.06 -5.61 4.69
C LYS A 61 -21.41 -4.92 4.90
N PRO A 62 -21.96 -4.20 3.91
CA PRO A 62 -21.42 -3.98 2.56
C PRO A 62 -20.12 -3.14 2.56
N PRO A 63 -19.32 -3.19 1.47
CA PRO A 63 -18.13 -2.36 1.33
C PRO A 63 -18.44 -0.88 1.50
N VAL A 64 -17.57 -0.15 2.21
CA VAL A 64 -17.74 1.28 2.45
C VAL A 64 -16.71 2.14 1.72
N ASP A 65 -15.59 1.56 1.30
CA ASP A 65 -14.53 2.22 0.54
C ASP A 65 -13.84 1.22 -0.41
N LEU A 66 -12.84 1.69 -1.15
CA LEU A 66 -12.11 0.85 -2.10
C LEU A 66 -11.33 -0.29 -1.42
N SER A 67 -10.83 -0.09 -0.20
CA SER A 67 -10.12 -1.15 0.52
C SER A 67 -11.06 -2.30 0.89
N ALA A 68 -12.30 -1.97 1.28
CA ALA A 68 -13.35 -2.94 1.56
C ALA A 68 -13.79 -3.71 0.30
N VAL A 69 -13.77 -3.06 -0.86
CA VAL A 69 -14.01 -3.75 -2.16
C VAL A 69 -12.93 -4.79 -2.43
N HIS A 70 -11.65 -4.45 -2.23
CA HIS A 70 -10.54 -5.40 -2.40
C HIS A 70 -10.63 -6.59 -1.43
N GLN A 71 -11.07 -6.36 -0.19
CA GLN A 71 -11.32 -7.42 0.78
C GLN A 71 -12.47 -8.33 0.33
N THR A 72 -13.64 -7.75 0.08
CA THR A 72 -14.90 -8.50 -0.07
C THR A 72 -15.01 -9.22 -1.40
N GLN A 73 -14.46 -8.65 -2.48
CA GLN A 73 -14.61 -9.20 -3.83
C GLN A 73 -13.42 -10.04 -4.28
N LYS A 74 -12.24 -9.79 -3.71
CA LYS A 74 -10.98 -10.39 -4.18
C LYS A 74 -10.17 -11.05 -3.06
N ALA A 75 -10.62 -10.97 -1.81
CA ALA A 75 -9.92 -11.50 -0.64
C ALA A 75 -8.47 -11.00 -0.50
N ILE A 76 -8.19 -9.78 -1.00
CA ILE A 76 -6.85 -9.17 -0.95
C ILE A 76 -6.51 -8.83 0.49
N LYS A 77 -5.34 -9.26 0.96
CA LYS A 77 -4.82 -9.04 2.31
C LYS A 77 -4.11 -7.69 2.42
N CYS A 78 -3.87 -7.25 3.66
CA CYS A 78 -3.10 -6.02 3.90
C CYS A 78 -1.72 -6.07 3.24
N ILE A 79 -1.02 -7.21 3.36
CA ILE A 79 0.35 -7.34 2.85
C ILE A 79 0.44 -7.43 1.33
N ASP A 80 -0.64 -7.80 0.64
CA ASP A 80 -0.67 -7.87 -0.82
C ASP A 80 -0.47 -6.49 -1.45
N CYS A 81 -0.91 -5.42 -0.75
CA CYS A 81 -0.61 -4.04 -1.11
C CYS A 81 0.59 -3.48 -0.34
N HIS A 82 0.64 -3.64 0.98
CA HIS A 82 1.62 -2.95 1.84
C HIS A 82 2.98 -3.65 1.93
N GLY A 83 3.11 -4.90 1.51
CA GLY A 83 4.33 -5.70 1.67
C GLY A 83 5.48 -5.30 0.73
N GLY A 84 5.14 -4.62 -0.36
CA GLY A 84 6.06 -4.16 -1.39
C GLY A 84 6.48 -5.26 -2.36
N VAL A 85 6.20 -5.07 -3.65
CA VAL A 85 6.55 -6.04 -4.69
C VAL A 85 8.06 -6.04 -4.99
N GLY A 86 8.67 -7.23 -4.93
CA GLY A 86 10.08 -7.46 -5.22
C GLY A 86 11.03 -7.14 -4.05
N ILE A 87 12.27 -7.65 -4.13
CA ILE A 87 13.21 -7.66 -3.01
C ILE A 87 13.58 -6.25 -2.51
N VAL A 88 13.83 -5.30 -3.43
CA VAL A 88 14.23 -3.93 -3.08
C VAL A 88 13.14 -3.23 -2.28
N ARG A 89 11.88 -3.36 -2.72
CA ARG A 89 10.74 -2.73 -2.07
C ARG A 89 10.42 -3.38 -0.74
N ARG A 90 10.42 -4.72 -0.71
CA ARG A 90 10.24 -5.50 0.50
C ARG A 90 11.25 -5.10 1.57
N SER A 91 12.52 -4.95 1.22
CA SER A 91 13.56 -4.48 2.14
C SER A 91 13.28 -3.07 2.67
N ARG A 92 12.76 -2.15 1.85
CA ARG A 92 12.37 -0.81 2.30
C ARG A 92 11.21 -0.85 3.29
N VAL A 93 10.18 -1.65 3.01
CA VAL A 93 9.02 -1.82 3.90
C VAL A 93 9.48 -2.42 5.24
N LEU A 94 10.31 -3.47 5.21
CA LEU A 94 10.87 -4.09 6.41
C LEU A 94 11.72 -3.11 7.22
N ALA A 95 12.50 -2.24 6.58
CA ALA A 95 13.28 -1.22 7.26
C ALA A 95 12.38 -0.20 7.99
N VAL A 96 11.30 0.25 7.35
CA VAL A 96 10.30 1.14 7.98
C VAL A 96 9.64 0.43 9.17
N ALA A 97 9.16 -0.80 8.98
CA ALA A 97 8.52 -1.59 10.04
C ALA A 97 9.46 -1.87 11.22
N THR A 98 10.74 -2.13 10.95
CA THR A 98 11.78 -2.31 11.98
C THR A 98 11.96 -1.03 12.78
N TRP A 99 12.07 0.12 12.11
CA TRP A 99 12.23 1.41 12.77
C TRP A 99 11.00 1.76 13.62
N ASP A 100 9.81 1.51 13.12
CA ASP A 100 8.57 1.74 13.85
C ASP A 100 8.41 0.79 15.05
N THR A 101 8.88 -0.47 14.92
CA THR A 101 8.96 -1.41 16.06
C THR A 101 9.89 -0.89 17.15
N VAL A 102 11.06 -0.34 16.79
CA VAL A 102 11.97 0.28 17.77
C VAL A 102 11.31 1.45 18.48
N LYS A 103 10.63 2.34 17.75
CA LYS A 103 9.87 3.44 18.38
C LYS A 103 8.76 2.93 19.29
N TYR A 104 8.08 1.85 18.89
CA TYR A 104 6.99 1.25 19.64
C TYR A 104 7.48 0.72 20.98
N VAL A 105 8.54 -0.09 20.96
CA VAL A 105 9.18 -0.62 22.18
C VAL A 105 9.71 0.51 23.07
N ALA A 106 10.19 1.60 22.48
CA ALA A 106 10.64 2.79 23.22
C ALA A 106 9.50 3.68 23.77
N GLY A 107 8.23 3.33 23.54
CA GLY A 107 7.07 4.15 23.95
C GLY A 107 6.94 5.47 23.18
N ARG A 108 7.56 5.58 22.00
CA ARG A 108 7.61 6.80 21.17
C ARG A 108 6.86 6.65 19.84
N PHE A 109 6.14 5.55 19.66
CA PHE A 109 5.42 5.32 18.42
C PHE A 109 4.12 6.14 18.38
N LYS A 110 3.92 6.81 17.25
CA LYS A 110 2.67 7.46 16.86
C LYS A 110 2.27 6.89 15.51
N GLU A 111 1.03 6.42 15.39
CA GLU A 111 0.50 5.93 14.13
C GLU A 111 0.53 7.08 13.09
N PRO A 112 1.13 6.85 11.90
CA PRO A 112 1.20 7.89 10.89
C PRO A 112 -0.17 8.08 10.23
N GLU A 113 -0.55 9.34 9.99
CA GLU A 113 -1.80 9.70 9.29
C GLU A 113 -1.82 9.30 7.81
N ARG A 114 -0.64 8.98 7.24
CA ARG A 114 -0.45 8.57 5.85
C ARG A 114 0.69 7.58 5.71
N MET A 115 0.68 6.79 4.63
CA MET A 115 1.78 5.88 4.32
C MET A 115 3.11 6.63 4.12
N ILE A 116 4.14 6.24 4.87
CA ILE A 116 5.51 6.76 4.73
C ILE A 116 6.13 6.32 3.39
N SER A 117 5.77 5.13 2.92
CA SER A 117 6.14 4.61 1.60
C SER A 117 4.88 4.43 0.75
N PRO A 118 4.52 5.41 -0.10
CA PRO A 118 3.38 5.28 -1.01
C PRO A 118 3.46 4.02 -1.89
N LEU A 119 2.30 3.55 -2.37
CA LEU A 119 2.22 2.44 -3.32
C LEU A 119 2.43 2.97 -4.76
N PRO A 120 3.48 2.56 -5.48
CA PRO A 120 3.65 2.79 -6.90
C PRO A 120 2.83 1.77 -7.69
N ASP A 121 2.64 2.10 -8.96
CA ASP A 121 1.79 1.37 -9.90
C ASP A 121 2.15 -0.11 -10.03
N ARG A 122 3.43 -0.45 -9.91
CA ARG A 122 3.88 -1.85 -9.97
C ARG A 122 3.29 -2.76 -8.89
N ASP A 123 2.91 -2.21 -7.72
CA ASP A 123 2.25 -3.01 -6.69
C ASP A 123 0.81 -3.33 -7.10
N CYS A 124 0.13 -2.35 -7.70
CA CYS A 124 -1.22 -2.52 -8.22
C CYS A 124 -1.22 -3.48 -9.43
N ALA A 125 -0.27 -3.30 -10.34
CA ALA A 125 -0.14 -4.04 -11.58
C ALA A 125 0.09 -5.54 -11.41
N HIS A 126 0.51 -6.00 -10.23
CA HIS A 126 0.62 -7.43 -9.95
C HIS A 126 -0.74 -8.15 -10.12
N CYS A 127 -1.83 -7.47 -9.73
CA CYS A 127 -3.20 -7.97 -9.89
C CYS A 127 -3.97 -7.25 -11.02
N HIS A 128 -3.48 -6.08 -11.44
CA HIS A 128 -4.09 -5.20 -12.44
C HIS A 128 -3.25 -5.13 -13.73
N ALA A 129 -2.72 -6.27 -14.18
CA ALA A 129 -1.78 -6.35 -15.31
C ALA A 129 -2.35 -5.77 -16.63
N ASP A 130 -3.66 -5.89 -16.83
CA ASP A 130 -4.36 -5.40 -18.03
C ASP A 130 -4.25 -3.88 -18.21
N TYR A 131 -3.95 -3.13 -17.15
CA TYR A 131 -3.74 -1.70 -17.23
C TYR A 131 -2.33 -1.32 -17.71
N ASN A 132 -1.37 -2.24 -17.68
CA ASN A 132 0.01 -2.02 -18.16
C ASN A 132 0.25 -2.42 -19.62
N VAL A 133 -0.65 -3.16 -20.28
CA VAL A 133 -0.47 -3.65 -21.66
C VAL A 133 -1.05 -2.69 -22.70
N GLY A 134 -0.17 -1.94 -23.37
CA GLY A 134 -0.47 -0.86 -24.33
C GLY A 134 -1.47 -1.18 -25.46
N LEU A 135 -1.85 -0.10 -26.16
CA LEU A 135 -2.82 0.04 -27.27
C LEU A 135 -4.17 -0.66 -27.07
N LEU A 136 -5.26 0.12 -27.13
CA LEU A 136 -6.60 -0.46 -27.24
C LEU A 136 -6.65 -1.42 -28.44
N PRO A 137 -7.40 -2.52 -28.38
CA PRO A 137 -7.89 -3.10 -29.61
C PRO A 137 -8.64 -2.00 -30.38
N ASP A 138 -8.37 -1.87 -31.67
CA ASP A 138 -8.99 -0.85 -32.53
C ASP A 138 -10.50 -0.76 -32.26
N GLY A 139 -10.96 0.43 -31.86
CA GLY A 139 -12.39 0.68 -31.59
C GLY A 139 -12.80 0.78 -30.12
N GLY A 140 -11.87 0.87 -29.17
CA GLY A 140 -12.19 1.27 -27.78
C GLY A 140 -12.82 2.66 -27.74
N GLN A 141 -14.16 2.74 -27.73
CA GLN A 141 -14.89 4.00 -27.77
C GLN A 141 -14.47 4.91 -26.59
N ALA A 142 -13.98 6.11 -26.93
CA ALA A 142 -14.02 7.26 -26.05
C ALA A 142 -15.51 7.51 -25.71
N GLY A 143 -15.98 7.00 -24.58
CA GLY A 143 -17.40 7.02 -24.22
C GLY A 143 -17.85 5.97 -23.18
N GLY A 144 -17.00 5.00 -22.82
CA GLY A 144 -17.29 4.11 -21.70
C GLY A 144 -17.29 4.85 -20.36
N ARG A 145 -18.17 4.46 -19.42
CA ARG A 145 -18.18 4.90 -18.00
C ARG A 145 -16.96 4.40 -17.19
N ASP A 146 -15.94 3.89 -17.86
CA ASP A 146 -14.75 3.30 -17.28
C ASP A 146 -13.58 4.25 -17.49
N PHE A 147 -13.26 5.01 -16.44
CA PHE A 147 -12.23 6.04 -16.46
C PHE A 147 -10.90 5.52 -17.00
N HIS A 148 -10.54 4.27 -16.65
CA HIS A 148 -9.25 3.68 -17.01
C HIS A 148 -9.17 3.21 -18.47
N LYS A 149 -10.32 3.09 -19.17
CA LYS A 149 -10.35 2.69 -20.58
C LYS A 149 -10.23 3.87 -21.54
N HIS A 150 -10.33 5.11 -21.05
CA HIS A 150 -10.15 6.28 -21.89
C HIS A 150 -8.65 6.43 -22.25
N PRO A 151 -8.31 6.56 -23.55
CA PRO A 151 -6.91 6.70 -23.99
C PRO A 151 -6.16 7.80 -23.24
N ASP A 152 -6.77 8.99 -23.15
CA ASP A 152 -6.16 10.16 -22.48
C ASP A 152 -5.87 9.93 -21.00
N HIS A 153 -6.65 9.08 -20.31
CA HIS A 153 -6.47 8.82 -18.88
C HIS A 153 -5.44 7.74 -18.59
N ARG A 154 -5.20 6.85 -19.55
CA ARG A 154 -4.23 5.77 -19.43
C ARG A 154 -2.78 6.27 -19.48
N THR A 155 -2.54 7.37 -20.19
CA THR A 155 -1.21 7.94 -20.37
C THR A 155 -0.93 9.11 -19.43
N LEU A 156 -1.81 9.39 -18.46
CA LEU A 156 -1.59 10.46 -17.50
C LEU A 156 -0.33 10.16 -16.68
N PRO A 157 0.51 11.17 -16.41
CA PRO A 157 1.66 11.03 -15.53
C PRO A 157 1.22 11.03 -14.05
N VAL A 158 0.19 10.26 -13.71
CA VAL A 158 -0.34 10.08 -12.35
C VAL A 158 -0.26 8.61 -11.96
N THR A 159 0.15 8.37 -10.72
CA THR A 159 0.17 7.04 -10.14
C THR A 159 -1.25 6.59 -9.78
N CYS A 160 -1.47 5.27 -9.76
CA CYS A 160 -2.72 4.62 -9.39
C CYS A 160 -3.28 5.21 -8.08
N VAL A 161 -2.44 5.31 -7.03
CA VAL A 161 -2.89 5.78 -5.71
C VAL A 161 -3.21 7.27 -5.65
N GLN A 162 -2.66 8.11 -6.53
CA GLN A 162 -3.02 9.53 -6.55
C GLN A 162 -4.49 9.75 -6.89
N CYS A 163 -5.08 8.89 -7.73
CA CYS A 163 -6.51 8.90 -7.99
C CYS A 163 -7.29 7.98 -7.04
N HIS A 164 -6.78 6.78 -6.75
CA HIS A 164 -7.53 5.77 -5.99
C HIS A 164 -7.73 6.12 -4.51
N THR A 165 -6.92 7.02 -3.94
CA THR A 165 -7.15 7.60 -2.61
C THR A 165 -8.43 8.41 -2.49
N SER A 166 -9.09 8.74 -3.61
CA SER A 166 -10.38 9.41 -3.63
C SER A 166 -11.59 8.51 -3.35
N HIS A 167 -11.42 7.18 -3.39
CA HIS A 167 -12.48 6.23 -3.08
C HIS A 167 -12.57 5.95 -1.57
N VAL A 168 -13.01 6.95 -0.83
CA VAL A 168 -13.10 6.98 0.64
C VAL A 168 -14.47 6.51 1.13
N ALA A 169 -14.61 6.29 2.45
CA ALA A 169 -15.89 5.94 3.06
C ALA A 169 -17.05 6.82 2.54
N GLY A 170 -18.05 6.25 1.85
CA GLY A 170 -19.07 7.05 1.17
C GLY A 170 -20.17 6.28 0.43
N ASP A 171 -20.75 6.93 -0.59
CA ASP A 171 -21.90 6.40 -1.34
C ASP A 171 -21.47 5.33 -2.38
N PRO A 172 -21.92 4.06 -2.24
CA PRO A 172 -21.58 3.00 -3.18
C PRO A 172 -22.11 3.24 -4.61
N ARG A 173 -23.15 4.06 -4.80
CA ARG A 173 -23.73 4.35 -6.13
C ARG A 173 -22.77 5.13 -7.02
N ILE A 174 -21.93 5.97 -6.43
CA ILE A 174 -20.84 6.67 -7.10
C ILE A 174 -19.50 5.97 -6.88
N ARG A 175 -19.52 4.69 -6.46
CA ARG A 175 -18.34 3.89 -6.16
C ARG A 175 -17.44 4.55 -5.11
N PHE A 176 -18.02 5.19 -4.10
CA PHE A 176 -17.29 5.79 -2.99
C PHE A 176 -16.41 7.00 -3.40
N LEU A 177 -16.65 7.57 -4.57
CA LEU A 177 -15.85 8.68 -5.10
C LEU A 177 -16.08 9.95 -4.26
N SER A 178 -14.99 10.54 -3.76
CA SER A 178 -15.05 11.84 -3.09
C SER A 178 -14.91 12.98 -4.10
N ASN A 179 -16.00 13.71 -4.33
CA ASN A 179 -15.99 14.90 -5.19
C ASN A 179 -15.04 15.99 -4.68
N THR A 180 -14.83 16.08 -3.37
CA THR A 180 -13.88 17.05 -2.79
C THR A 180 -12.42 16.72 -3.12
N VAL A 181 -12.11 15.45 -3.40
CA VAL A 181 -10.78 15.00 -3.82
C VAL A 181 -10.65 14.97 -5.33
N VAL A 182 -11.67 14.43 -6.03
CA VAL A 182 -11.60 14.16 -7.48
C VAL A 182 -11.77 15.41 -8.32
N LEU A 183 -12.73 16.28 -8.02
CA LEU A 183 -12.99 17.45 -8.88
C LEU A 183 -11.76 18.37 -8.99
N PRO A 184 -11.04 18.72 -7.91
CA PRO A 184 -9.83 19.52 -8.02
C PRO A 184 -8.71 18.82 -8.81
N LEU A 185 -8.66 17.49 -8.78
CA LEU A 185 -7.68 16.72 -9.55
C LEU A 185 -8.03 16.74 -11.04
N CYS A 186 -9.30 16.48 -11.40
CA CYS A 186 -9.78 16.58 -12.78
C CYS A 186 -9.53 17.98 -13.35
N GLN A 187 -9.91 19.02 -12.63
CA GLN A 187 -9.72 20.41 -13.04
C GLN A 187 -8.25 20.73 -13.29
N ARG A 188 -7.35 20.32 -12.38
CA ARG A 188 -5.91 20.57 -12.54
C ARG A 188 -5.35 19.90 -13.80
N CYS A 189 -5.59 18.61 -13.98
CA CYS A 189 -5.05 17.89 -15.13
C CYS A 189 -5.64 18.40 -16.45
N HIS A 190 -6.94 18.68 -16.49
CA HIS A 190 -7.59 19.19 -17.70
C HIS A 190 -7.17 20.62 -18.03
N LYS A 191 -6.87 21.43 -17.00
CA LYS A 191 -6.26 22.75 -17.16
C LYS A 191 -4.89 22.67 -17.84
N GLU A 192 -4.01 21.80 -17.36
CA GLU A 192 -2.67 21.59 -17.92
C GLU A 192 -2.70 21.11 -19.39
N MET A 193 -3.81 20.50 -19.82
CA MET A 193 -4.04 20.05 -21.20
C MET A 193 -4.72 21.09 -22.11
N GLY A 194 -5.07 22.27 -21.58
CA GLY A 194 -5.87 23.26 -22.32
C GLY A 194 -7.32 22.82 -22.58
N LYS A 195 -7.85 21.87 -21.80
CA LYS A 195 -9.20 21.30 -21.92
C LYS A 195 -10.14 21.79 -20.80
N GLU A 196 -9.95 23.03 -20.33
CA GLU A 196 -10.64 23.61 -19.17
C GLU A 196 -12.18 23.60 -19.30
N THR A 197 -12.71 23.77 -20.52
CA THR A 197 -14.15 23.90 -20.79
C THR A 197 -14.93 22.58 -20.79
N GLN A 198 -14.24 21.43 -20.71
CA GLN A 198 -14.90 20.12 -20.75
C GLN A 198 -15.45 19.65 -19.39
N TYR A 199 -15.19 20.37 -18.29
CA TYR A 199 -15.52 19.94 -16.91
C TYR A 199 -16.24 21.02 -16.06
N SER A 200 -16.85 22.00 -16.73
CA SER A 200 -17.57 23.12 -16.09
C SER A 200 -19.04 22.82 -15.74
N GLY A 201 -19.49 21.57 -15.86
CA GLY A 201 -20.89 21.16 -15.73
C GLY A 201 -21.14 20.25 -14.54
#